data_AF-A0A1U7LWN0-F1
#
_entry.id   AF-A0A1U7LWN0-F1
#
_cell.length_a   1.000
_cell.length_b   1.000
_cell.length_c   1.000
_cell.angle_alpha   90.00
_cell.angle_beta   90.00
_cell.angle_gamma   90.00
#
_symmetry.space_group_name_H-M   'P 1'
#
loop_
_entity.id
_entity.type
_entity.pdbx_description
1 polymer ?
#
loop_
_entity_poly.entity_id
_entity_poly.type
_entity_poly.pdbx_seq_one_letter_code
_entity_poly.pdbx_strand_id
1 'polypeptide(L)'
;MSQHSVAASALVDVLKDSGDSNDELVRQTESFVARSRSVLPLPAGAEPARAHLCAIAACRAAGVGSEVLRVPLPPKKRTRLAAAFCETLVPVSAGRRLQKDAAALCTRAGRAQAAAHLVRAVEFLRKLHPRADSYPGLLYTAALFVFAKTGKHSVNSRALRGELFAAIGDAAFDKAALDRWIALLRDEIEHSAWYSEMEMGHSAQCSESTPRVLRKDKMSAATGALACFGISALTARHRWTI
;
A
#
# COMPACT_ATOMS: atom_id res chain seq x y z
N MET A 1 8.42 -11.96 -37.11
CA MET A 1 7.26 -12.16 -36.22
C MET A 1 6.92 -10.82 -35.56
N SER A 2 5.66 -10.40 -35.58
CA SER A 2 5.23 -9.14 -34.95
C SER A 2 5.25 -9.28 -33.42
N GLN A 3 5.43 -8.17 -32.69
CA GLN A 3 5.43 -8.18 -31.22
C GLN A 3 4.11 -8.75 -30.65
N HIS A 4 2.99 -8.50 -31.35
CA HIS A 4 1.67 -9.06 -31.09
C HIS A 4 1.62 -10.58 -31.12
N SER A 5 2.26 -11.21 -32.11
CA SER A 5 2.34 -12.68 -32.19
C SER A 5 3.13 -13.30 -31.03
N VAL A 6 4.13 -12.58 -30.51
CA VAL A 6 4.98 -13.06 -29.41
C VAL A 6 4.26 -12.93 -28.07
N ALA A 7 3.53 -11.82 -27.84
CA ALA A 7 2.75 -11.61 -26.62
C ALA A 7 1.56 -12.59 -26.54
N ALA A 8 0.84 -12.79 -27.64
CA ALA A 8 -0.26 -13.74 -27.71
C ALA A 8 0.22 -15.19 -27.45
N SER A 9 1.33 -15.60 -28.09
CA SER A 9 1.92 -16.93 -27.85
C SER A 9 2.34 -17.13 -26.40
N ALA A 10 2.94 -16.12 -25.77
CA ALA A 10 3.38 -16.20 -24.39
C ALA A 10 2.20 -16.29 -23.40
N LEU A 11 1.06 -15.66 -23.71
CA LEU A 11 -0.16 -15.77 -22.90
C LEU A 11 -0.79 -17.16 -23.01
N VAL A 12 -0.83 -17.75 -24.21
CA VAL A 12 -1.29 -19.13 -24.41
C VAL A 12 -0.44 -20.12 -23.61
N ASP A 13 0.88 -19.90 -23.53
CA ASP A 13 1.78 -20.75 -22.72
C ASP A 13 1.59 -20.59 -21.19
N VAL A 14 1.01 -19.46 -20.76
CA VAL A 14 0.84 -19.06 -19.35
C VAL A 14 -0.59 -19.32 -18.84
N LEU A 15 -1.56 -19.44 -19.74
CA LEU A 15 -2.96 -19.73 -19.44
C LEU A 15 -3.29 -21.15 -19.89
N LYS A 16 -3.69 -22.02 -18.94
CA LYS A 16 -4.18 -23.36 -19.24
C LYS A 16 -5.60 -23.24 -19.81
N ASP A 17 -5.81 -23.63 -21.06
CA ASP A 17 -7.14 -23.80 -21.66
C ASP A 17 -8.07 -22.58 -21.69
N SER A 18 -7.54 -21.37 -21.87
CA SER A 18 -8.40 -20.21 -22.21
C SER A 18 -8.64 -20.20 -23.72
N GLY A 19 -9.72 -20.83 -24.17
CA GLY A 19 -10.19 -20.80 -25.56
C GLY A 19 -10.40 -19.39 -26.14
N ASP A 20 -10.44 -18.38 -25.28
CA ASP A 20 -10.40 -16.96 -25.65
C ASP A 20 -9.16 -16.30 -25.05
N SER A 21 -8.17 -16.00 -25.89
CA SER A 21 -7.14 -15.02 -25.52
C SER A 21 -7.83 -13.68 -25.33
N ASN A 22 -7.96 -13.21 -24.09
CA ASN A 22 -8.52 -11.90 -23.81
C ASN A 22 -7.65 -10.82 -24.47
N ASP A 23 -8.15 -10.16 -25.52
CA ASP A 23 -7.42 -9.12 -26.26
C ASP A 23 -6.83 -8.03 -25.35
N GLU A 24 -7.49 -7.75 -24.22
CA GLU A 24 -6.97 -6.80 -23.23
C GLU A 24 -5.73 -7.34 -22.51
N LEU A 25 -5.65 -8.64 -22.21
CA LEU A 25 -4.44 -9.26 -21.64
C LEU A 25 -3.29 -9.24 -22.66
N VAL A 26 -3.57 -9.46 -23.94
CA VAL A 26 -2.58 -9.38 -25.02
C VAL A 26 -2.02 -7.97 -25.08
N ARG A 27 -2.89 -6.96 -25.18
CA ARG A 27 -2.49 -5.55 -25.23
C ARG A 27 -1.70 -5.12 -23.99
N GLN A 28 -2.13 -5.59 -22.81
CA GLN A 28 -1.44 -5.30 -21.56
C GLN A 28 -0.06 -5.97 -21.49
N THR A 29 0.05 -7.20 -21.99
CA THR A 29 1.33 -7.93 -22.09
C THR A 29 2.29 -7.21 -23.03
N GLU A 30 1.83 -6.76 -24.20
CA GLU A 30 2.65 -5.96 -25.14
C GLU A 30 3.16 -4.67 -24.50
N SER A 31 2.27 -3.94 -23.83
CA SER A 31 2.63 -2.72 -23.09
C SER A 31 3.70 -3.00 -22.03
N PHE A 32 3.56 -4.10 -21.28
CA PHE A 32 4.56 -4.52 -20.30
C PHE A 32 5.87 -4.96 -20.94
N VAL A 33 5.85 -5.64 -22.10
CA VAL A 33 7.07 -5.99 -22.85
C VAL A 33 7.81 -4.71 -23.26
N ALA A 34 7.12 -3.74 -23.85
CA ALA A 34 7.69 -2.47 -24.28
C ALA A 34 8.32 -1.72 -23.11
N ARG A 35 7.59 -1.59 -21.99
CA ARG A 35 8.09 -0.95 -20.76
C ARG A 35 9.27 -1.71 -20.16
N SER A 36 9.19 -3.04 -20.05
CA SER A 36 10.22 -3.83 -19.38
C SER A 36 11.60 -3.69 -19.99
N ARG A 37 11.70 -3.39 -21.29
CA ARG A 37 12.99 -3.22 -21.99
C ARG A 37 13.79 -2.02 -21.46
N SER A 38 13.12 -0.97 -20.99
CA SER A 38 13.80 0.22 -20.45
C SER A 38 14.04 0.14 -18.94
N VAL A 39 13.21 -0.58 -18.19
CA VAL A 39 13.29 -0.61 -16.71
C VAL A 39 13.91 -1.89 -16.14
N LEU A 40 13.88 -3.00 -16.89
CA LEU A 40 14.36 -4.31 -16.45
C LEU A 40 15.27 -4.94 -17.50
N PRO A 41 16.57 -4.61 -17.49
CA PRO A 41 17.54 -5.26 -18.36
C PRO A 41 17.67 -6.73 -17.97
N LEU A 42 17.56 -7.63 -18.95
CA LEU A 42 17.79 -9.06 -18.76
C LEU A 42 19.10 -9.45 -19.47
N PRO A 43 19.83 -10.45 -18.95
CA PRO A 43 20.94 -11.03 -19.70
C PRO A 43 20.40 -11.73 -20.96
N ALA A 44 21.21 -11.78 -22.03
CA ALA A 44 20.80 -12.33 -23.33
C ALA A 44 20.17 -13.74 -23.26
N GLY A 45 20.65 -14.60 -22.35
CA GLY A 45 20.09 -15.95 -22.13
C GLY A 45 18.71 -15.99 -21.44
N ALA A 46 18.22 -14.86 -20.92
CA ALA A 46 16.91 -14.74 -20.27
C ALA A 46 15.92 -13.88 -21.07
N GLU A 47 16.37 -13.18 -22.11
CA GLU A 47 15.51 -12.38 -23.01
C GLU A 47 14.35 -13.16 -23.64
N PRO A 48 14.51 -14.43 -24.06
CA PRO A 48 13.40 -15.22 -24.60
C PRO A 48 12.23 -15.38 -23.60
N ALA A 49 12.50 -15.28 -22.30
CA ALA A 49 11.50 -15.41 -21.25
C ALA A 49 10.77 -14.09 -20.95
N ARG A 50 11.20 -12.95 -21.51
CA ARG A 50 10.64 -11.62 -21.20
C ARG A 50 9.15 -11.55 -21.48
N ALA A 51 8.70 -12.07 -22.61
CA ALA A 51 7.29 -12.09 -23.00
C ALA A 51 6.46 -12.89 -21.98
N HIS A 52 6.93 -14.08 -21.58
CA HIS A 52 6.27 -14.90 -20.57
C HIS A 52 6.25 -14.25 -19.17
N LEU A 53 7.33 -13.57 -18.77
CA LEU A 53 7.37 -12.82 -17.51
C LEU A 53 6.39 -11.63 -17.52
N CYS A 54 6.24 -10.95 -18.67
CA CYS A 54 5.26 -9.88 -18.85
C CYS A 54 3.83 -10.41 -18.89
N ALA A 55 3.60 -11.59 -19.48
CA ALA A 55 2.31 -12.27 -19.47
C ALA A 55 1.89 -12.63 -18.04
N ILE A 56 2.79 -13.19 -17.23
CA ILE A 56 2.55 -13.46 -15.80
C ILE A 56 2.20 -12.17 -15.05
N ALA A 57 2.92 -11.08 -15.33
CA ALA A 57 2.62 -9.77 -14.77
C ALA A 57 1.22 -9.27 -15.20
N ALA A 58 0.85 -9.38 -16.47
CA ALA A 58 -0.47 -9.00 -16.97
C ALA A 58 -1.59 -9.82 -16.32
N CYS A 59 -1.45 -11.15 -16.24
CA CYS A 59 -2.39 -12.02 -15.53
C CYS A 59 -2.55 -11.61 -14.05
N ARG A 60 -1.43 -11.32 -13.37
CA ARG A 60 -1.44 -10.86 -11.97
C ARG A 60 -2.08 -9.48 -11.80
N ALA A 61 -1.91 -8.58 -12.76
CA ALA A 61 -2.54 -7.28 -12.78
C ALA A 61 -4.07 -7.39 -12.97
N ALA A 62 -4.51 -8.32 -13.82
CA ALA A 62 -5.91 -8.61 -14.09
C ALA A 62 -6.58 -9.51 -13.03
N GLY A 63 -5.83 -10.01 -12.05
CA GLY A 63 -6.36 -10.93 -11.02
C GLY A 63 -6.70 -12.33 -11.54
N VAL A 64 -6.22 -12.68 -12.74
CA VAL A 64 -6.42 -13.99 -13.34
C VAL A 64 -5.38 -14.97 -12.78
N GLY A 65 -5.86 -16.11 -12.28
CA GLY A 65 -4.98 -17.19 -11.83
C GLY A 65 -4.14 -17.71 -13.00
N SER A 66 -2.83 -17.54 -12.93
CA SER A 66 -1.89 -18.12 -13.90
C SER A 66 -1.25 -19.36 -13.30
N GLU A 67 -1.44 -20.51 -13.93
CA GLU A 67 -0.56 -21.66 -13.73
C GLU A 67 0.66 -21.47 -14.63
N VAL A 68 1.84 -21.30 -14.02
CA VAL A 68 3.08 -21.05 -14.77
C VAL A 68 3.56 -22.37 -15.40
N LEU A 69 2.98 -22.72 -16.54
CA LEU A 69 3.20 -24.01 -17.18
C LEU A 69 4.50 -24.04 -18.01
N ARG A 70 4.79 -23.00 -18.80
CA ARG A 70 5.96 -22.98 -19.69
C ARG A 70 6.62 -21.61 -19.78
N VAL A 71 7.62 -21.37 -18.93
CA VAL A 71 8.57 -20.26 -19.10
C VAL A 71 9.93 -20.89 -19.37
N PRO A 72 10.70 -20.45 -20.38
CA PRO A 72 12.01 -21.02 -20.71
C PRO A 72 13.08 -20.58 -19.69
N LEU A 73 12.87 -20.88 -18.40
CA LEU A 73 13.75 -20.55 -17.28
C LEU A 73 13.69 -21.64 -16.20
N PRO A 74 14.81 -21.90 -15.49
CA PRO A 74 14.80 -22.76 -14.31
C PRO A 74 13.81 -22.27 -13.24
N PRO A 75 13.10 -23.16 -12.52
CA PRO A 75 12.03 -22.78 -11.59
C PRO A 75 12.42 -21.72 -10.55
N LYS A 76 13.62 -21.83 -9.94
CA LYS A 76 14.10 -20.86 -8.94
C LYS A 76 14.35 -19.47 -9.54
N LYS A 77 14.92 -19.39 -10.74
CA LYS A 77 15.17 -18.11 -11.45
C LYS A 77 13.86 -17.49 -11.93
N ARG A 78 12.95 -18.34 -12.42
CA ARG A 78 11.61 -17.96 -12.87
C ARG A 78 10.82 -17.26 -11.78
N THR A 79 10.71 -17.84 -10.58
CA THR A 79 9.95 -17.23 -9.47
C THR A 79 10.51 -15.87 -9.07
N ARG A 80 11.84 -15.76 -8.97
CA ARG A 80 12.51 -14.49 -8.62
C ARG A 80 12.30 -13.41 -9.68
N LEU A 81 12.50 -13.74 -10.95
CA LEU A 81 12.32 -12.77 -12.04
C LEU A 81 10.86 -12.41 -12.24
N ALA A 82 9.93 -13.36 -12.11
CA ALA A 82 8.49 -13.07 -12.16
C ALA A 82 8.07 -12.13 -11.02
N ALA A 83 8.60 -12.30 -9.81
CA ALA A 83 8.37 -11.36 -8.71
C ALA A 83 8.88 -9.95 -9.05
N ALA A 84 10.12 -9.82 -9.54
CA ALA A 84 10.69 -8.53 -9.91
C ALA A 84 9.92 -7.84 -11.05
N PHE A 85 9.51 -8.59 -12.08
CA PHE A 85 8.67 -8.10 -13.16
C PHE A 85 7.30 -7.67 -12.65
N CYS A 86 6.70 -8.45 -11.74
CA CYS A 86 5.44 -8.07 -11.12
C CYS A 86 5.58 -6.78 -10.29
N GLU A 87 6.59 -6.67 -9.44
CA GLU A 87 6.81 -5.48 -8.61
C GLU A 87 7.05 -4.21 -9.43
N THR A 88 7.72 -4.34 -10.57
CA THR A 88 8.10 -3.19 -11.40
C THR A 88 7.04 -2.81 -12.43
N LEU A 89 6.38 -3.79 -13.05
CA LEU A 89 5.50 -3.57 -14.20
C LEU A 89 4.02 -3.60 -13.84
N VAL A 90 3.64 -4.48 -12.90
CA VAL A 90 2.26 -4.52 -12.43
C VAL A 90 2.05 -3.26 -11.62
N PRO A 91 1.11 -2.38 -12.00
CA PRO A 91 0.65 -1.36 -11.09
C PRO A 91 0.13 -2.11 -9.88
N VAL A 92 0.89 -2.10 -8.79
CA VAL A 92 0.61 -2.85 -7.55
C VAL A 92 -0.88 -2.78 -7.33
N SER A 93 -1.57 -3.94 -7.33
CA SER A 93 -3.03 -4.03 -7.34
C SER A 93 -3.56 -2.86 -6.54
N ALA A 94 -4.17 -1.89 -7.21
CA ALA A 94 -4.40 -0.54 -6.68
C ALA A 94 -4.77 -0.54 -5.19
N GLY A 95 -5.62 -1.49 -4.79
CA GLY A 95 -6.05 -1.74 -3.42
C GLY A 95 -4.98 -2.28 -2.46
N ARG A 96 -4.15 -3.28 -2.81
CA ARG A 96 -3.12 -3.83 -1.89
C ARG A 96 -1.99 -2.85 -1.60
N ARG A 97 -1.57 -2.06 -2.60
CA ARG A 97 -0.61 -0.97 -2.37
C ARG A 97 -1.22 0.09 -1.47
N LEU A 98 -2.44 0.48 -1.80
CA LEU A 98 -3.18 1.50 -1.07
C LEU A 98 -3.40 1.13 0.38
N GLN A 99 -3.77 -0.11 0.67
CA GLN A 99 -3.90 -0.59 2.05
C GLN A 99 -2.59 -0.47 2.82
N LYS A 100 -1.47 -0.88 2.22
CA LYS A 100 -0.14 -0.78 2.85
C LYS A 100 0.30 0.67 3.06
N ASP A 101 0.17 1.50 2.02
CA ASP A 101 0.58 2.90 2.03
C ASP A 101 -0.30 3.74 2.99
N ALA A 102 -1.61 3.48 3.01
CA ALA A 102 -2.55 4.09 3.96
C ALA A 102 -2.22 3.67 5.40
N ALA A 103 -2.03 2.38 5.67
CA ALA A 103 -1.70 1.88 7.00
C ALA A 103 -0.37 2.48 7.51
N ALA A 104 0.65 2.54 6.65
CA ALA A 104 1.95 3.12 6.99
C ALA A 104 1.83 4.63 7.30
N LEU A 105 1.14 5.39 6.45
CA LEU A 105 0.93 6.82 6.65
C LEU A 105 0.15 7.11 7.94
N CYS A 106 -0.95 6.41 8.16
CA CYS A 106 -1.77 6.52 9.37
C CYS A 106 -0.98 6.16 10.63
N THR A 107 -0.14 5.12 10.58
CA THR A 107 0.70 4.73 11.72
C THR A 107 1.73 5.81 12.06
N ARG A 108 2.41 6.36 11.05
CA ARG A 108 3.39 7.45 11.25
C ARG A 108 2.74 8.74 11.75
N ALA A 109 1.50 9.01 11.35
CA ALA A 109 0.71 10.13 11.84
C ALA A 109 0.05 9.89 13.20
N GLY A 110 0.24 8.72 13.84
CA GLY A 110 -0.40 8.38 15.12
C GLY A 110 -1.92 8.13 15.02
N ARG A 111 -2.44 7.86 13.82
CA ARG A 111 -3.87 7.72 13.50
C ARG A 111 -4.18 6.37 12.85
N ALA A 112 -3.66 5.28 13.40
CA ALA A 112 -3.78 3.93 12.80
C ALA A 112 -5.24 3.52 12.49
N GLN A 113 -6.20 3.93 13.33
CA GLN A 113 -7.63 3.64 13.14
C GLN A 113 -8.22 4.29 11.87
N ALA A 114 -7.59 5.34 11.34
CA ALA A 114 -8.06 6.04 10.13
C ALA A 114 -7.71 5.32 8.82
N ALA A 115 -6.92 4.24 8.86
CA ALA A 115 -6.42 3.58 7.65
C ALA A 115 -7.56 3.04 6.77
N ALA A 116 -8.59 2.44 7.36
CA ALA A 116 -9.75 1.93 6.61
C ALA A 116 -10.53 3.05 5.91
N HIS A 117 -10.74 4.17 6.60
CA HIS A 117 -11.39 5.37 6.03
C HIS A 117 -10.55 5.96 4.90
N LEU A 118 -9.23 5.99 5.05
CA LEU A 118 -8.31 6.48 4.03
C LEU A 118 -8.35 5.63 2.75
N VAL A 119 -8.35 4.29 2.88
CA VAL A 119 -8.50 3.40 1.72
C VAL A 119 -9.81 3.68 0.98
N ARG A 120 -10.93 3.76 1.71
CA ARG A 120 -12.25 4.06 1.12
C ARG A 120 -12.27 5.41 0.42
N ALA A 121 -11.65 6.43 1.01
CA ALA A 121 -11.55 7.77 0.44
C ALA A 121 -10.76 7.79 -0.87
N VAL A 122 -9.59 7.15 -0.91
CA VAL A 122 -8.78 7.10 -2.13
C VAL A 122 -9.47 6.27 -3.22
N GLU A 123 -10.12 5.16 -2.87
CA GLU A 123 -10.89 4.37 -3.84
C GLU A 123 -12.05 5.16 -4.44
N PHE A 124 -12.76 5.95 -3.64
CA PHE A 124 -13.79 6.87 -4.12
C PHE A 124 -13.21 7.90 -5.09
N LEU A 125 -12.14 8.60 -4.70
CA LEU A 125 -11.52 9.65 -5.52
C LEU A 125 -10.93 9.11 -6.82
N ARG A 126 -10.41 7.87 -6.81
CA ARG A 126 -9.91 7.22 -8.03
C ARG A 126 -11.01 6.90 -9.04
N LYS A 127 -12.25 6.68 -8.59
CA LYS A 127 -13.39 6.47 -9.49
C LYS A 127 -13.79 7.79 -10.17
N LEU A 128 -13.72 8.91 -9.44
CA LEU A 128 -14.01 10.24 -9.97
C LEU A 128 -12.88 10.77 -10.86
N HIS A 129 -11.63 10.50 -10.48
CA HIS A 129 -10.43 10.95 -11.18
C HIS A 129 -9.55 9.78 -11.65
N PRO A 130 -10.00 8.99 -12.64
CA PRO A 130 -9.23 7.86 -13.15
C PRO A 130 -7.91 8.28 -13.82
N ARG A 131 -7.80 9.56 -14.21
CA ARG A 131 -6.62 10.18 -14.84
C ARG A 131 -5.81 11.06 -13.87
N ALA A 132 -6.06 11.00 -12.56
CA ALA A 132 -5.23 11.72 -11.61
C ALA A 132 -3.77 11.26 -11.71
N ASP A 133 -2.93 12.11 -12.30
CA ASP A 133 -1.54 11.78 -12.64
C ASP A 133 -0.64 11.51 -11.42
N SER A 134 -1.06 11.89 -10.21
CA SER A 134 -0.29 11.74 -8.98
C SER A 134 -1.03 10.94 -7.91
N TYR A 135 -0.65 9.66 -7.77
CA TYR A 135 -1.06 8.81 -6.65
C TYR A 135 -0.74 9.42 -5.27
N PRO A 136 0.44 10.04 -5.04
CA PRO A 136 0.73 10.75 -3.79
C PRO A 136 -0.24 11.90 -3.48
N GLY A 137 -0.57 12.72 -4.48
CA GLY A 137 -1.46 13.87 -4.31
C GLY A 137 -2.87 13.45 -3.85
N LEU A 138 -3.43 12.42 -4.48
CA LEU A 138 -4.69 11.80 -4.05
C LEU A 138 -4.62 11.26 -2.62
N LEU A 139 -3.58 10.47 -2.31
CA LEU A 139 -3.42 9.83 -1.01
C LEU A 139 -3.30 10.85 0.13
N TYR A 140 -2.45 11.86 -0.03
CA TYR A 140 -2.20 12.85 1.02
C TYR A 140 -3.37 13.81 1.22
N THR A 141 -4.06 14.17 0.14
CA THR A 141 -5.28 14.97 0.24
C THR A 141 -6.39 14.19 0.94
N ALA A 142 -6.63 12.94 0.53
CA ALA A 142 -7.57 12.07 1.22
C ALA A 142 -7.23 11.89 2.70
N ALA A 143 -5.95 11.70 3.03
CA ALA A 143 -5.48 11.59 4.42
C ALA A 143 -5.80 12.86 5.21
N LEU A 144 -5.58 14.04 4.64
CA LEU A 144 -5.87 15.31 5.30
C LEU A 144 -7.36 15.46 5.64
N PHE A 145 -8.26 15.12 4.71
CA PHE A 145 -9.71 15.17 4.96
C PHE A 145 -10.14 14.14 6.00
N VAL A 146 -9.64 12.91 5.92
CA VAL A 146 -9.94 11.86 6.91
C VAL A 146 -9.42 12.26 8.30
N PHE A 147 -8.22 12.82 8.40
CA PHE A 147 -7.65 13.25 9.68
C PHE A 147 -8.35 14.48 10.24
N ALA A 148 -8.76 15.41 9.39
CA ALA A 148 -9.58 16.57 9.76
C ALA A 148 -10.91 16.11 10.36
N LYS A 149 -11.61 15.20 9.69
CA LYS A 149 -12.90 14.66 10.15
C LYS A 149 -12.76 13.85 11.44
N THR A 150 -11.82 12.90 11.50
CA THR A 150 -11.60 12.06 12.71
C THR A 150 -11.07 12.85 13.91
N GLY A 151 -10.26 13.88 13.69
CA GLY A 151 -9.70 14.73 14.74
C GLY A 151 -10.54 15.96 15.10
N LYS A 152 -11.69 16.18 14.46
CA LYS A 152 -12.49 17.42 14.57
C LYS A 152 -11.66 18.69 14.31
N HIS A 153 -10.76 18.62 13.34
CA HIS A 153 -9.93 19.73 12.92
C HIS A 153 -10.40 20.27 11.57
N SER A 154 -10.06 21.53 11.27
CA SER A 154 -10.16 22.04 9.90
C SER A 154 -9.08 21.40 9.01
N VAL A 155 -9.41 21.13 7.74
CA VAL A 155 -8.46 20.72 6.69
C VAL A 155 -7.33 21.76 6.51
N ASN A 156 -7.59 23.03 6.85
CA ASN A 156 -6.60 24.11 6.79
C ASN A 156 -5.81 24.27 8.10
N SER A 157 -6.00 23.40 9.09
CA SER A 157 -5.26 23.43 10.35
C SER A 157 -3.76 23.29 10.12
N ARG A 158 -2.99 24.25 10.65
CA ARG A 158 -1.52 24.23 10.58
C ARG A 158 -0.92 23.02 11.28
N ALA A 159 -1.47 22.66 12.44
CA ALA A 159 -1.03 21.50 13.22
C ALA A 159 -1.24 20.20 12.43
N LEU A 160 -2.44 20.03 11.86
CA LEU A 160 -2.80 18.85 11.08
C LEU A 160 -1.92 18.68 9.83
N ARG A 161 -1.69 19.78 9.11
CA ARG A 161 -0.80 19.77 7.94
C ARG A 161 0.64 19.46 8.35
N GLY A 162 1.10 20.01 9.48
CA GLY A 162 2.42 19.70 10.05
C GLY A 162 2.58 18.22 10.39
N GLU A 163 1.59 17.62 11.06
CA GLU A 163 1.54 16.17 11.34
C GLU A 163 1.63 15.34 10.05
N LEU A 164 0.84 15.71 9.03
CA LEU A 164 0.83 15.01 7.75
C LEU A 164 2.21 15.09 7.06
N PHE A 165 2.82 16.28 6.99
CA PHE A 165 4.15 16.43 6.37
C PHE A 165 5.25 15.68 7.14
N ALA A 166 5.20 15.69 8.48
CA ALA A 166 6.09 14.89 9.30
C ALA A 166 5.92 13.39 9.03
N ALA A 167 4.68 12.93 8.81
CA ALA A 167 4.38 11.55 8.49
C ALA A 167 4.70 11.16 7.03
N ILE A 168 4.72 12.11 6.09
CA ILE A 168 5.12 11.85 4.71
C ILE A 168 6.63 11.63 4.65
N GLY A 169 7.42 12.47 5.32
CA GLY A 169 8.88 12.33 5.42
C GLY A 169 9.64 12.47 4.08
N ASP A 170 8.94 12.78 3.00
CA ASP A 170 9.46 12.87 1.64
C ASP A 170 9.66 14.35 1.24
N ALA A 171 10.84 14.68 0.73
CA ALA A 171 11.21 16.03 0.33
C ALA A 171 10.60 16.44 -1.04
N ALA A 172 10.10 15.49 -1.82
CA ALA A 172 9.60 15.76 -3.17
C ALA A 172 8.14 16.28 -3.20
N PHE A 173 7.34 16.02 -2.17
CA PHE A 173 5.95 16.47 -2.12
C PHE A 173 5.85 17.78 -1.32
N ASP A 174 5.74 18.89 -2.04
CA ASP A 174 5.72 20.22 -1.44
C ASP A 174 4.32 20.68 -1.01
N LYS A 175 4.30 21.75 -0.20
CA LYS A 175 3.07 22.36 0.29
C LYS A 175 2.19 22.89 -0.85
N ALA A 176 2.80 23.43 -1.90
CA ALA A 176 2.08 23.98 -3.04
C ALA A 176 1.33 22.89 -3.83
N ALA A 177 1.92 21.70 -3.98
CA ALA A 177 1.26 20.55 -4.58
C ALA A 177 0.06 20.11 -3.75
N LEU A 178 0.21 20.03 -2.42
CA LEU A 178 -0.91 19.70 -1.54
C LEU A 178 -2.06 20.70 -1.68
N ASP A 179 -1.76 22.00 -1.67
CA ASP A 179 -2.79 23.05 -1.79
C ASP A 179 -3.53 22.99 -3.14
N ARG A 180 -2.84 22.67 -4.24
CA ARG A 180 -3.47 22.43 -5.55
C ARG A 180 -4.43 21.24 -5.50
N TRP A 181 -4.01 20.12 -4.91
CA TRP A 181 -4.86 18.93 -4.80
C TRP A 181 -6.06 19.16 -3.89
N ILE A 182 -5.92 19.90 -2.80
CA ILE A 182 -7.05 20.29 -1.95
C ILE A 182 -8.04 21.14 -2.76
N ALA A 183 -7.57 22.12 -3.51
CA ALA A 183 -8.44 22.97 -4.33
C ALA A 183 -9.23 22.15 -5.38
N LEU A 184 -8.60 21.13 -5.97
CA LEU A 184 -9.24 20.26 -6.96
C LEU A 184 -10.30 19.33 -6.35
N LEU A 185 -10.02 18.76 -5.17
CA LEU A 185 -10.82 17.66 -4.62
C LEU A 185 -11.77 18.08 -3.49
N ARG A 186 -11.65 19.29 -2.97
CA ARG A 186 -12.41 19.74 -1.78
C ARG A 186 -13.91 19.57 -1.98
N ASP A 187 -14.45 20.14 -3.04
CA ASP A 187 -15.90 20.15 -3.25
C ASP A 187 -16.44 18.72 -3.39
N GLU A 188 -15.74 17.85 -4.10
CA GLU A 188 -16.15 16.45 -4.26
C GLU A 188 -16.10 15.65 -2.97
N ILE A 189 -15.10 15.88 -2.13
CA ILE A 189 -14.96 15.19 -0.84
C ILE A 189 -16.03 15.70 0.13
N GLU A 190 -16.16 17.02 0.30
CA GLU A 190 -17.07 17.64 1.26
C GLU A 190 -18.55 17.33 0.97
N HIS A 191 -18.92 17.19 -0.30
CA HIS A 191 -20.30 16.85 -0.71
C HIS A 191 -20.53 15.35 -0.88
N SER A 192 -19.53 14.50 -0.62
CA SER A 192 -19.71 13.06 -0.74
C SER A 192 -20.50 12.47 0.43
N ALA A 193 -21.39 11.53 0.12
CA ALA A 193 -22.17 10.80 1.12
C ALA A 193 -21.25 10.08 2.12
N TRP A 194 -20.18 9.44 1.65
CA TRP A 194 -19.26 8.70 2.52
C TRP A 194 -18.52 9.60 3.53
N TYR A 195 -18.20 10.85 3.16
CA TYR A 195 -17.52 11.79 4.05
C TYR A 195 -18.49 12.40 5.08
N SER A 196 -19.76 12.52 4.71
CA SER A 196 -20.84 12.94 5.61
C SER A 196 -21.17 11.85 6.63
N GLU A 197 -21.25 10.60 6.19
CA GLU A 197 -21.52 9.39 6.99
C GLU A 197 -20.33 8.93 7.83
N MET A 198 -19.13 9.48 7.60
CA MET A 198 -17.93 9.09 8.35
C MET A 198 -18.13 9.44 9.83
N GLU A 199 -18.40 8.41 10.63
CA GLU A 199 -18.69 8.58 12.04
C GLU A 199 -17.57 9.36 12.73
N MET A 200 -17.96 10.46 13.38
CA MET A 200 -17.09 11.23 14.25
C MET A 200 -16.81 10.33 15.45
N GLY A 201 -15.73 9.54 15.35
CA GLY A 201 -15.29 8.65 16.40
C GLY A 201 -15.44 9.35 17.74
N HIS A 202 -16.44 8.93 18.50
CA HIS A 202 -16.45 9.21 19.92
C HIS A 202 -15.18 8.56 20.41
N SER A 203 -14.27 9.38 20.93
CA SER A 203 -13.18 8.93 21.77
C SER A 203 -13.70 7.78 22.60
N ALA A 204 -13.27 6.55 22.30
CA ALA A 204 -13.38 5.45 23.23
C ALA A 204 -12.55 5.93 24.42
N GLN A 205 -13.22 6.57 25.38
CA GLN A 205 -12.69 6.72 26.71
C GLN A 205 -12.30 5.31 27.11
N CYS A 206 -11.01 5.07 27.29
CA CYS A 206 -10.54 4.01 28.16
C CYS A 206 -11.20 4.27 29.52
N SER A 207 -12.39 3.73 29.72
CA SER A 207 -12.89 3.48 31.06
C SER A 207 -11.99 2.37 31.61
N GLU A 208 -11.07 2.75 32.48
CA GLU A 208 -10.50 1.84 33.45
C GLU A 208 -11.66 1.22 34.25
N SER A 209 -12.18 0.11 33.76
CA SER A 209 -12.95 -0.81 34.57
C SER A 209 -11.97 -1.53 35.49
N THR A 210 -11.60 -0.82 36.56
CA THR A 210 -11.03 -1.44 37.74
C THR A 210 -12.09 -2.43 38.25
N PRO A 211 -11.85 -3.76 38.28
CA PRO A 211 -12.80 -4.65 38.92
C PRO A 211 -12.76 -4.40 40.43
N ARG A 212 -13.89 -3.93 40.98
CA ARG A 212 -14.15 -3.94 42.42
C ARG A 212 -13.96 -5.36 42.94
N VAL A 213 -12.86 -5.57 43.65
CA VAL A 213 -12.66 -6.73 44.51
C VAL A 213 -13.74 -6.70 45.59
N LEU A 214 -14.69 -7.63 45.48
CA LEU A 214 -15.60 -7.99 46.56
C LEU A 214 -14.76 -8.49 47.73
N ARG A 215 -14.75 -7.69 48.81
CA ARG A 215 -14.29 -8.12 50.13
C ARG A 215 -15.00 -9.41 50.52
N LYS A 216 -14.22 -10.44 50.84
CA LYS A 216 -14.60 -11.44 51.84
C LYS A 216 -13.37 -11.73 52.67
N ASP A 217 -13.45 -11.33 53.92
CA ASP A 217 -12.43 -11.52 54.95
C ASP A 217 -12.03 -12.98 55.11
N LYS A 218 -10.73 -13.23 55.27
CA LYS A 218 -10.19 -14.19 56.24
C LYS A 218 -8.66 -14.01 56.39
N MET A 219 -8.29 -13.75 57.64
CA MET A 219 -7.00 -13.83 58.31
C MET A 219 -5.88 -14.64 57.61
N SER A 220 -4.67 -14.08 57.56
CA SER A 220 -3.52 -14.52 58.39
C SER A 220 -2.18 -14.07 57.79
N ALA A 221 -1.20 -13.93 58.67
CA ALA A 221 0.12 -13.31 58.58
C ALA A 221 1.11 -13.88 57.55
N ALA A 222 2.06 -13.02 57.14
CA ALA A 222 3.53 -13.21 57.13
C ALA A 222 4.15 -12.37 55.98
N THR A 223 4.89 -11.28 56.28
CA THR A 223 6.35 -11.21 56.52
C THR A 223 7.23 -11.45 55.28
N GLY A 224 8.11 -10.47 54.96
CA GLY A 224 9.38 -10.64 54.24
C GLY A 224 9.40 -10.05 52.81
N ALA A 225 10.09 -8.93 52.56
CA ALA A 225 11.53 -8.80 52.24
C ALA A 225 11.72 -8.53 50.72
N LEU A 226 12.15 -7.34 50.30
CA LEU A 226 13.54 -6.90 50.06
C LEU A 226 14.32 -7.71 48.99
N ALA A 227 14.55 -7.08 47.83
CA ALA A 227 15.75 -7.15 46.97
C ALA A 227 15.44 -6.33 45.69
N CYS A 228 16.02 -5.17 45.35
CA CYS A 228 17.43 -4.82 45.09
C CYS A 228 18.17 -5.81 44.19
N PHE A 229 18.30 -5.48 42.90
CA PHE A 229 19.43 -5.66 41.96
C PHE A 229 18.92 -5.07 40.61
N GLY A 230 19.48 -4.03 39.98
CA GLY A 230 20.87 -3.65 39.85
C GLY A 230 21.55 -4.51 38.80
N ILE A 231 21.73 -4.02 37.57
CA ILE A 231 22.94 -4.14 36.72
C ILE A 231 22.74 -3.42 35.38
N SER A 232 23.80 -2.71 35.00
CA SER A 232 23.98 -1.79 33.88
C SER A 232 24.18 -2.46 32.52
N ALA A 233 23.91 -1.65 31.48
CA ALA A 233 24.63 -1.46 30.22
C ALA A 233 25.29 -2.65 29.49
N LEU A 234 24.98 -2.80 28.20
CA LEU A 234 26.02 -3.07 27.19
C LEU A 234 25.64 -2.55 25.79
N THR A 235 26.52 -1.72 25.26
CA THR A 235 26.60 -1.18 23.90
C THR A 235 27.00 -2.25 22.88
N ALA A 236 26.47 -2.18 21.66
CA ALA A 236 27.18 -2.67 20.48
C ALA A 236 26.75 -1.90 19.20
N ARG A 237 27.68 -1.10 18.68
CA ARG A 237 27.68 -0.54 17.33
C ARG A 237 28.08 -1.64 16.35
N HIS A 238 27.41 -1.77 15.20
CA HIS A 238 28.02 -2.37 14.03
C HIS A 238 27.93 -1.44 12.82
N ARG A 239 29.13 -1.12 12.33
CA ARG A 239 29.48 -0.37 11.13
C ARG A 239 29.82 -1.40 10.06
N TRP A 240 29.27 -1.28 8.85
CA TRP A 240 29.76 -2.03 7.68
C TRP A 240 29.90 -1.05 6.51
N THR A 241 31.14 -0.94 6.04
CA THR A 241 31.58 -0.35 4.78
C THR A 241 32.50 -1.38 4.17
N ILE A 242 32.14 -1.89 3.00
CA ILE A 242 33.03 -2.15 1.86
C ILE A 242 32.21 -1.80 0.62
#